data_AF-A0A0L8KTZ3-F1
#
_entry.id   AF-A0A0L8KTZ3-F1
#
_cell.length_a   1.000
_cell.length_b   1.000
_cell.length_c   1.000
_cell.angle_alpha   90.00
_cell.angle_beta   90.00
_cell.angle_gamma   90.00
#
_symmetry.space_group_name_H-M   'P 1'
#
loop_
_entity.id
_entity.type
_entity.pdbx_description
1 polymer ?
#
loop_
_entity_poly.entity_id
_entity_poly.type
_entity_poly.pdbx_seq_one_letter_code
_entity_poly.pdbx_strand_id
1 'polypeptide(L)'
;MVESGVERVSEGIHTEPLLKKGETYRLNLACAGTGSAQLLLTPASAGDKATVPCDGSVVQQRLTADKPVRIDVNGNATATGMIAWQIDKV
;
A
#
# COMPACT_ATOMS: atom_id res chain seq x y z
N MET A 1 11.84 8.15 4.74
CA MET A 1 11.72 6.91 3.95
C MET A 1 12.24 5.73 4.74
N VAL A 2 11.38 4.73 4.93
CA VAL A 2 11.67 3.44 5.58
C VAL A 2 11.85 2.37 4.50
N GLU A 3 10.89 2.29 3.58
CA GLU A 3 10.86 1.31 2.50
C GLU A 3 10.05 1.88 1.32
N SER A 4 10.32 1.42 0.10
CA SER A 4 9.59 1.81 -1.10
C SER A 4 9.75 0.75 -2.19
N GLY A 5 8.77 0.66 -3.08
CA GLY A 5 8.80 -0.27 -4.21
C GLY A 5 7.93 0.18 -5.37
N VAL A 6 8.07 -0.53 -6.49
CA VAL A 6 7.28 -0.35 -7.70
C VAL A 6 7.05 -1.72 -8.34
N GLU A 7 5.80 -2.02 -8.64
CA GLU A 7 5.36 -3.32 -9.14
C GLU A 7 4.35 -3.13 -10.27
N ARG A 8 4.15 -4.17 -11.10
CA ARG A 8 3.03 -4.18 -12.04
C ARG A 8 1.74 -4.30 -11.23
N VAL A 9 0.72 -3.50 -11.54
CA VAL A 9 -0.55 -3.55 -10.78
C VAL A 9 -1.23 -4.93 -10.89
N SER A 10 -0.97 -5.67 -11.96
CA SER A 10 -1.45 -7.04 -12.17
C SER A 10 -0.76 -8.07 -11.27
N GLU A 11 0.45 -7.79 -10.80
CA GLU A 11 1.18 -8.63 -9.83
C GLU A 11 0.83 -8.23 -8.41
N GLY A 12 0.57 -6.94 -8.18
CA GLY A 12 0.21 -6.41 -6.87
C GLY A 12 1.42 -6.21 -5.96
N ILE A 13 1.14 -5.73 -4.75
CA ILE A 13 2.12 -5.57 -3.66
C ILE A 13 1.80 -6.61 -2.61
N HIS A 14 2.81 -7.37 -2.16
CA HIS A 14 2.66 -8.40 -1.13
C HIS A 14 3.89 -8.38 -0.21
N THR A 15 3.93 -7.44 0.73
CA THR A 15 5.11 -7.22 1.60
C THR A 15 4.76 -7.23 3.08
N GLU A 16 5.75 -7.53 3.91
CA GLU A 16 5.68 -7.44 5.37
C GLU A 16 6.90 -6.64 5.86
N PRO A 17 6.82 -5.29 5.87
CA PRO A 17 7.92 -4.43 6.27
C PRO A 17 8.30 -4.61 7.74
N LEU A 18 9.59 -4.45 8.03
CA LEU A 18 10.11 -4.45 9.41
C LEU A 18 9.82 -3.11 10.09
N LEU A 19 8.58 -2.96 10.57
CA LEU A 19 8.12 -1.78 11.31
C LEU A 19 8.38 -1.94 12.81
N LYS A 20 8.79 -0.85 13.46
CA LYS A 20 9.02 -0.84 14.91
C LYS A 20 7.68 -0.82 15.64
N LYS A 21 7.56 -1.70 16.64
CA LYS A 21 6.33 -1.88 17.42
C LYS A 21 5.87 -0.58 18.08
N GLY A 22 4.58 -0.27 17.96
CA GLY A 22 3.91 0.87 18.60
C GLY A 22 4.17 2.22 17.93
N GLU A 23 4.90 2.24 16.81
CA GLU A 23 5.18 3.46 16.06
C GLU A 23 4.14 3.65 14.94
N THR A 24 3.95 4.91 14.56
CA THR A 24 3.10 5.28 13.43
C THR A 24 3.93 5.49 12.18
N TYR A 25 3.42 5.00 11.06
CA TYR A 25 3.97 5.22 9.73
C TYR A 25 2.92 5.79 8.78
N ARG A 26 3.40 6.32 7.66
CA ARG A 26 2.58 6.76 6.55
C ARG A 26 2.91 5.90 5.34
N LEU A 27 1.89 5.29 4.76
CA LEU A 27 1.96 4.59 3.47
C LEU A 27 1.40 5.51 2.39
N ASN A 28 2.20 5.80 1.38
CA ASN A 28 1.79 6.49 0.17
C ASN A 28 1.70 5.46 -0.96
N LEU A 29 0.61 5.49 -1.72
CA LEU A 29 0.34 4.62 -2.85
C LEU A 29 -0.02 5.48 -4.06
N ALA A 30 0.53 5.18 -5.21
CA ALA A 30 0.12 5.78 -6.47
C ALA A 30 0.07 4.70 -7.54
N CYS A 31 -1.03 4.62 -8.28
CA CYS A 31 -1.13 3.75 -9.45
C CYS A 31 -1.26 4.60 -10.71
N ALA A 32 -0.55 4.23 -11.77
CA ALA A 32 -0.62 4.87 -13.07
C ALA A 32 -0.95 3.83 -14.15
N GLY A 33 -2.08 4.02 -14.84
CA GLY A 33 -2.54 3.15 -15.90
C GLY A 33 -4.06 3.18 -16.06
N THR A 34 -4.72 2.04 -15.89
CA THR A 34 -6.19 1.93 -15.99
C THR A 34 -6.75 1.08 -14.86
N GLY A 35 -8.01 1.33 -14.49
CA GLY A 35 -8.70 0.58 -13.44
C GLY A 35 -8.33 1.09 -12.04
N SER A 36 -8.30 0.17 -11.07
CA SER A 36 -7.90 0.46 -9.69
C SER A 36 -7.33 -0.79 -9.02
N ALA A 37 -6.76 -0.59 -7.84
CA ALA A 37 -6.32 -1.65 -6.94
C ALA A 37 -6.93 -1.46 -5.55
N GLN A 38 -6.92 -2.52 -4.74
CA GLN A 38 -7.44 -2.51 -3.38
C GLN A 38 -6.33 -2.77 -2.38
N LEU A 39 -6.12 -1.82 -1.47
CA LEU A 39 -5.28 -1.98 -0.29
C LEU A 39 -6.00 -2.79 0.78
N LEU A 40 -5.28 -3.77 1.32
CA LEU A 40 -5.62 -4.54 2.49
C LEU A 40 -4.42 -4.56 3.46
N LEU A 41 -4.73 -4.39 4.74
CA LEU A 41 -3.74 -4.45 5.82
C LEU A 41 -4.10 -5.61 6.75
N THR A 42 -3.09 -6.38 7.14
CA THR A 42 -3.23 -7.44 8.14
C THR A 42 -2.21 -7.22 9.26
N PRO A 43 -2.63 -7.08 10.52
CA PRO A 43 -4.02 -7.09 10.99
C PRO A 43 -4.80 -5.86 10.52
N ALA A 44 -6.13 -5.98 10.41
CA ALA A 44 -7.00 -4.85 10.04
C ALA A 44 -6.96 -3.68 11.05
N SER A 45 -6.44 -3.91 12.27
CA SER A 45 -6.19 -2.84 13.24
C SER A 45 -4.99 -1.96 12.88
N ALA A 46 -4.17 -2.36 11.91
CA ALA A 46 -3.00 -1.59 11.49
C ALA A 46 -3.37 -0.33 10.68
N GLY A 47 -4.55 -0.30 10.06
CA GLY A 47 -5.03 0.85 9.28
C GLY A 47 -6.24 0.50 8.44
N ASP A 48 -6.70 1.48 7.65
CA ASP A 48 -7.91 1.33 6.84
C ASP A 48 -7.63 0.65 5.50
N LYS A 49 -8.67 -0.02 4.98
CA LYS A 49 -8.68 -0.47 3.58
C LYS A 49 -8.94 0.74 2.69
N ALA A 50 -8.30 0.78 1.51
CA ALA A 50 -8.47 1.88 0.59
C ALA A 50 -8.45 1.40 -0.87
N THR A 51 -9.23 2.06 -1.71
CA THR A 51 -9.12 1.90 -3.16
C THR A 51 -8.04 2.84 -3.69
N VAL A 52 -7.14 2.32 -4.52
CA VAL A 52 -6.07 3.05 -5.19
C VAL A 52 -6.44 3.17 -6.67
N PRO A 53 -6.97 4.31 -7.14
CA PRO A 53 -7.26 4.50 -8.55
C PRO A 53 -5.97 4.55 -9.36
N CYS A 54 -6.00 4.01 -10.58
CA CYS A 54 -4.85 4.04 -11.50
C CYS A 54 -4.84 5.29 -12.39
N ASP A 55 -5.12 6.45 -11.80
CA ASP A 55 -5.19 7.77 -12.46
C ASP A 55 -3.99 8.68 -12.12
N GLY A 56 -3.00 8.14 -11.41
CA GLY A 56 -1.81 8.87 -10.95
C GLY A 56 -2.02 9.65 -9.64
N SER A 57 -3.21 9.63 -9.04
CA SER A 57 -3.43 10.25 -7.74
C SER A 57 -2.72 9.47 -6.61
N VAL A 58 -2.36 10.19 -5.55
CA VAL A 58 -1.71 9.62 -4.37
C VAL A 58 -2.76 9.32 -3.31
N VAL A 59 -2.86 8.05 -2.92
CA VAL A 59 -3.62 7.60 -1.76
C VAL A 59 -2.68 7.49 -0.57
N GLN A 60 -2.98 8.23 0.49
CA GLN A 60 -2.20 8.25 1.72
C GLN A 60 -2.96 7.50 2.82
N GLN A 61 -2.28 6.59 3.51
CA GLN A 61 -2.82 5.81 4.62
C GLN A 61 -1.91 5.89 5.84
N ARG A 62 -2.52 5.94 7.02
CA ARG A 62 -1.80 5.88 8.30
C ARG A 62 -1.71 4.42 8.74
N LEU A 63 -0.52 4.00 9.16
CA LEU A 63 -0.26 2.66 9.67
C LEU A 63 0.16 2.74 11.14
N THR A 64 -0.40 1.87 11.97
CA THR A 64 0.05 1.65 13.35
C THR A 64 0.60 0.24 13.48
N ALA A 65 1.90 0.13 13.78
CA ALA A 65 2.59 -1.15 13.82
C ALA A 65 2.55 -1.78 15.23
N ASP A 66 1.39 -2.18 15.74
CA ASP A 66 1.32 -2.87 17.05
C ASP A 66 1.73 -4.35 16.98
N LYS A 67 1.65 -4.92 15.78
CA LYS A 67 2.03 -6.28 15.36
C LYS A 67 2.73 -6.18 13.99
N PRO A 68 3.40 -7.24 13.49
CA PRO A 68 3.82 -7.28 12.09
C PRO A 68 2.64 -6.92 11.17
N VAL A 69 2.90 -6.01 10.23
CA VAL A 69 1.88 -5.50 9.32
C VAL A 69 2.18 -6.04 7.94
N ARG A 70 1.30 -6.90 7.43
CA ARG A 70 1.30 -7.28 6.02
C ARG A 70 0.51 -6.26 5.22
N ILE A 71 1.11 -5.81 4.13
CA ILE A 71 0.53 -4.88 3.17
C ILE A 71 0.30 -5.65 1.88
N ASP A 72 -0.98 -5.79 1.52
CA ASP A 72 -1.39 -6.37 0.25
C ASP A 72 -2.10 -5.32 -0.58
N VAL A 73 -1.67 -5.12 -1.82
CA VAL A 73 -2.40 -4.30 -2.79
C VAL A 73 -2.67 -5.12 -4.04
N ASN A 74 -3.94 -5.40 -4.29
CA ASN A 74 -4.35 -6.26 -5.39
C ASN A 74 -4.99 -5.42 -6.49
N GLY A 75 -4.46 -5.47 -7.71
CA GLY A 75 -5.13 -4.92 -8.88
C GLY A 75 -6.45 -5.63 -9.16
N ASN A 76 -7.46 -4.87 -9.59
CA ASN A 76 -8.70 -5.45 -10.05
C ASN A 76 -8.45 -6.20 -11.37
N ALA A 77 -9.36 -7.09 -11.79
CA ALA A 77 -9.18 -7.94 -12.98
C ALA A 77 -8.86 -7.18 -14.29
N THR A 78 -9.24 -5.91 -14.41
CA THR A 78 -9.00 -5.05 -15.57
C THR A 78 -7.90 -4.00 -15.35
N ALA A 79 -7.23 -4.04 -14.19
CA ALA A 79 -6.21 -3.06 -13.85
C ALA A 79 -4.93 -3.30 -14.66
N THR A 80 -4.38 -2.24 -15.23
CA THR A 80 -3.10 -2.27 -15.97
C THR A 80 -2.21 -1.12 -15.55
N GLY A 81 -0.91 -1.26 -15.81
CA GLY A 81 0.09 -0.25 -15.49
C GLY A 81 0.93 -0.62 -14.26
N MET A 82 1.41 0.41 -13.57
CA MET A 82 2.36 0.27 -12.46
C MET A 82 1.77 0.86 -11.19
N ILE A 83 2.07 0.24 -10.07
CA ILE A 83 1.81 0.78 -8.74
C ILE A 83 3.13 1.06 -8.04
N ALA A 84 3.24 2.24 -7.46
CA ALA A 84 4.37 2.67 -6.66
C ALA A 84 3.92 2.87 -5.22
N TRP A 85 4.80 2.58 -4.29
CA TRP A 85 4.52 2.72 -2.87
C TRP A 85 5.73 3.16 -2.07
N GLN A 86 5.47 3.87 -0.99
CA GLN A 86 6.49 4.36 -0.07
C GLN A 86 5.95 4.36 1.35
N ILE A 87 6.76 3.88 2.29
CA ILE A 87 6.53 3.99 3.72
C ILE A 87 7.48 5.02 4.31
N ASP A 88 6.92 5.99 5.03
CA ASP A 88 7.66 6.94 5.84
C ASP A 88 7.31 6.79 7.32
N LYS A 89 8.28 7.08 8.18
CA LYS A 89 7.99 7.34 9.58
C LYS A 89 7.28 8.69 9.70
N VAL A 90 6.24 8.76 10.52
CA VAL A 90 5.56 10.03 10.87
C VAL A 90 6.40 10.83 11.85
#